data_AF-A0A2V9ZQ76-F1
#
_entry.id   AF-A0A2V9ZQ76-F1
#
_cell.length_a   1.000
_cell.length_b   1.000
_cell.length_c   1.000
_cell.angle_alpha   90.00
_cell.angle_beta   90.00
_cell.angle_gamma   90.00
#
_symmetry.space_group_name_H-M   'P 1'
#
loop_
_entity.id
_entity.type
_entity.pdbx_description
1 polymer ?
#
loop_
_entity_poly.entity_id
_entity_poly.type
_entity_poly.pdbx_seq_one_letter_code
_entity_poly.pdbx_strand_id
1 'polypeptide(L)'
;MQLAQQAGHVAPYWVRLVRSGTTFTGFSSADGVTWTQVGAISVTMATNVLEGLAVCAHSNTVLNTSTFDNVTVSVPTGPTTVYQVNSGGPAVTPFAADAFFSGGQTASTTATIDTSAVTNPAPMAVYQTERWGGDANSNPAPFSYTFPNLTPGASYTMRLHFAEIFWTTVGQRKFNVAINGTQVLTNFDIIAAAGAANKAIVEQFMTTANSSGQIVVSYTVGAADAPKSSGIEIITN
;
A
#
# COMPACT_ATOMS: atom_id res chain seq x y z
N MET A 1 7.31 -19.69 -38.36
CA MET A 1 7.86 -19.39 -37.02
C MET A 1 7.84 -20.70 -36.24
N GLN A 2 8.97 -21.38 -36.13
CA GLN A 2 9.05 -22.70 -35.50
C GLN A 2 9.15 -22.50 -33.99
N LEU A 3 8.04 -22.68 -33.27
CA LEU A 3 8.04 -22.76 -31.81
C LEU A 3 8.78 -24.05 -31.43
N ALA A 4 9.66 -23.96 -30.44
CA ALA A 4 10.47 -25.09 -29.97
C ALA A 4 9.60 -26.33 -29.69
N GLN A 5 9.83 -27.42 -30.42
CA GLN A 5 9.25 -28.72 -30.10
C GLN A 5 10.05 -29.33 -28.96
N GLN A 6 9.57 -29.16 -27.73
CA GLN A 6 10.04 -29.95 -26.59
C GLN A 6 9.40 -31.35 -26.68
N ALA A 7 10.17 -32.41 -26.40
CA ALA A 7 9.63 -33.76 -26.32
C ALA A 7 8.48 -33.79 -25.30
N GLY A 8 7.33 -34.36 -25.68
CA GLY A 8 6.14 -34.38 -24.84
C GLY A 8 6.39 -35.11 -23.52
N HIS A 9 6.02 -34.48 -22.41
CA HIS A 9 6.07 -35.13 -21.09
C HIS A 9 5.01 -36.24 -20.99
N VAL A 10 5.38 -37.39 -20.41
CA VAL A 10 4.43 -38.46 -20.10
C VAL A 10 3.66 -38.08 -18.84
N ALA A 11 2.34 -38.06 -18.92
CA ALA A 11 1.47 -37.76 -17.79
C ALA A 11 1.52 -38.88 -16.72
N PRO A 12 1.33 -38.57 -15.42
CA PRO A 12 0.99 -37.25 -14.87
C PRO A 12 2.18 -36.30 -14.80
N TYR A 13 1.91 -35.01 -15.03
CA TYR A 13 2.91 -33.94 -14.94
C TYR A 13 2.23 -32.65 -14.49
N TRP A 14 2.96 -31.83 -13.73
CA TRP A 14 2.51 -30.51 -13.33
C TRP A 14 2.86 -29.49 -14.41
N VAL A 15 1.93 -28.57 -14.66
CA VAL A 15 2.13 -27.44 -15.56
C VAL A 15 1.82 -26.15 -14.82
N ARG A 16 2.59 -25.09 -15.11
CA ARG A 16 2.37 -23.76 -14.54
C ARG A 16 2.60 -22.70 -15.59
N LEU A 17 1.70 -21.73 -15.64
CA LEU A 17 1.86 -20.53 -16.45
C LEU A 17 1.99 -19.33 -15.51
N VAL A 18 3.02 -18.52 -15.70
CA VAL A 18 3.23 -17.28 -14.94
C VAL A 18 3.16 -16.10 -15.91
N ARG A 19 2.28 -15.13 -15.62
CA ARG A 19 2.23 -13.85 -16.33
C ARG A 19 2.95 -12.78 -15.52
N SER A 20 3.87 -12.05 -16.14
CA SER A 20 4.47 -10.82 -15.61
C SER A 20 4.37 -9.73 -16.67
N GLY A 21 3.51 -8.74 -16.44
CA GLY A 21 3.16 -7.73 -17.44
C GLY A 21 2.56 -8.35 -18.70
N THR A 22 3.27 -8.25 -19.82
CA THR A 22 2.91 -8.86 -21.11
C THR A 22 3.61 -10.20 -21.35
N THR A 23 4.50 -10.64 -20.48
CA THR A 23 5.28 -11.87 -20.67
C THR A 23 4.62 -13.05 -19.96
N PHE A 24 4.44 -14.13 -20.69
CA PHE A 24 3.91 -15.40 -20.22
C PHE A 24 5.01 -16.45 -20.27
N THR A 25 5.30 -17.07 -19.12
CA THR A 25 6.34 -18.09 -18.99
C THR A 25 5.70 -19.41 -18.58
N GLY A 26 5.89 -20.44 -19.39
CA GLY A 26 5.44 -21.80 -19.12
C GLY A 26 6.51 -22.60 -18.38
N PHE A 27 6.09 -23.38 -17.38
CA PHE A 27 6.91 -24.29 -16.61
C PHE A 27 6.25 -25.67 -16.54
N SER A 28 7.07 -26.68 -16.33
CA SER A 28 6.64 -28.04 -16.14
C SER A 28 7.40 -28.66 -14.95
N SER A 29 6.78 -29.61 -14.23
CA SER A 29 7.39 -30.27 -13.06
C SER A 29 6.87 -31.71 -12.87
N ALA A 30 7.75 -32.63 -12.45
CA ALA A 30 7.37 -34.00 -12.14
C ALA A 30 6.78 -34.16 -10.73
N ASP A 31 7.13 -33.25 -9.80
CA ASP A 31 6.84 -33.35 -8.36
C ASP A 31 5.95 -32.21 -7.84
N GLY A 32 5.70 -31.16 -8.64
CA GLY A 32 4.94 -29.97 -8.26
C GLY A 32 5.75 -28.97 -7.41
N VAL A 33 7.02 -29.30 -7.11
CA VAL A 33 7.91 -28.52 -6.23
C VAL A 33 9.05 -27.91 -7.03
N THR A 34 9.74 -28.73 -7.82
CA THR A 34 10.88 -28.33 -8.66
C THR A 34 10.39 -28.04 -10.07
N TRP A 35 10.47 -26.79 -10.50
CA TRP A 35 9.91 -26.34 -11.79
C TRP A 35 11.00 -26.05 -12.81
N THR A 36 10.87 -26.62 -14.01
CA THR A 36 11.72 -26.32 -15.16
C THR A 36 10.97 -25.43 -16.14
N GLN A 37 11.61 -24.36 -16.60
CA GLN A 37 11.02 -23.48 -17.62
C GLN A 37 10.99 -24.20 -18.98
N VAL A 38 9.82 -24.21 -19.60
CA VAL A 38 9.57 -24.76 -20.95
C VAL A 38 9.78 -23.68 -22.02
N GLY A 39 9.35 -22.45 -21.73
CA GLY A 39 9.50 -21.33 -22.66
C GLY A 39 8.83 -20.05 -22.16
N ALA A 40 9.03 -18.95 -22.87
CA ALA A 40 8.37 -17.68 -22.60
C ALA A 40 7.93 -16.98 -23.91
N ILE A 41 6.80 -16.28 -23.86
CA ILE A 41 6.27 -15.49 -24.96
C ILE A 41 5.72 -14.16 -24.45
N SER A 42 5.88 -13.08 -25.22
CA SER A 42 5.22 -11.81 -24.94
C SER A 42 3.91 -11.71 -25.73
N VAL A 43 2.80 -11.51 -25.04
CA VAL A 43 1.49 -11.27 -25.63
C VAL A 43 0.87 -10.06 -24.94
N THR A 44 0.53 -9.03 -25.70
CA THR A 44 -0.19 -7.87 -25.18
C THR A 44 -1.64 -8.26 -24.91
N MET A 45 -2.06 -8.16 -23.66
CA MET A 45 -3.43 -8.46 -23.22
C MET A 45 -4.02 -7.25 -22.49
N ALA A 46 -5.34 -7.19 -22.43
CA ALA A 46 -6.04 -6.25 -21.55
C ALA A 46 -5.71 -6.53 -20.06
N THR A 47 -6.06 -5.57 -19.20
CA THR A 47 -5.90 -5.69 -17.74
C THR A 47 -6.69 -6.87 -17.19
N ASN A 48 -7.93 -7.04 -17.65
CA ASN A 48 -8.78 -8.18 -17.34
C ASN A 48 -8.60 -9.27 -18.40
N VAL A 49 -8.33 -10.50 -17.96
CA VAL A 49 -8.19 -11.67 -18.83
C VAL A 49 -9.00 -12.83 -18.27
N LEU A 50 -9.45 -13.72 -19.15
CA LEU A 50 -9.97 -15.02 -18.76
C LEU A 50 -8.83 -16.04 -18.84
N GLU A 51 -8.81 -16.96 -17.89
CA GLU A 51 -7.89 -18.08 -17.85
C GLU A 51 -8.66 -19.40 -17.76
N GLY A 52 -8.08 -20.45 -18.34
CA GLY A 52 -8.75 -21.73 -18.42
C GLY A 52 -7.85 -22.81 -19.01
N LEU A 53 -8.33 -24.04 -18.92
CA LEU A 53 -7.65 -25.22 -19.43
C LEU A 53 -8.29 -25.62 -20.76
N ALA A 54 -7.45 -25.86 -21.76
CA ALA A 54 -7.89 -26.30 -23.09
C ALA A 54 -7.43 -27.74 -23.34
N VAL A 55 -8.35 -28.59 -23.80
CA VAL A 55 -8.06 -29.96 -24.27
C VAL A 55 -8.21 -29.99 -25.78
N CYS A 56 -7.19 -30.50 -26.47
CA CYS A 56 -7.24 -30.73 -27.90
C CYS A 56 -6.80 -32.16 -28.22
N ALA A 57 -7.46 -32.81 -29.19
CA ALA A 57 -7.15 -34.18 -29.57
C ALA A 57 -5.96 -34.30 -30.53
N HIS A 58 -5.50 -33.17 -31.10
CA HIS A 58 -4.50 -33.11 -32.18
C HIS A 58 -4.82 -33.94 -33.45
N SER A 59 -5.92 -34.70 -33.45
CA SER A 59 -6.44 -35.50 -34.55
C SER A 59 -7.97 -35.37 -34.61
N ASN A 60 -8.51 -35.19 -35.81
CA ASN A 60 -9.95 -35.13 -36.04
C ASN A 60 -10.63 -36.51 -36.09
N THR A 61 -9.86 -37.60 -36.05
CA THR A 61 -10.39 -38.97 -36.06
C THR A 61 -10.35 -39.66 -34.71
N VAL A 62 -9.80 -39.00 -33.66
CA VAL A 62 -9.60 -39.60 -32.34
C VAL A 62 -10.13 -38.65 -31.26
N LEU A 63 -10.77 -39.20 -30.23
CA LEU A 63 -11.14 -38.43 -29.04
C LEU A 63 -9.97 -38.38 -28.06
N ASN A 64 -9.76 -37.23 -27.43
CA ASN A 64 -8.86 -37.08 -26.30
C ASN A 64 -9.68 -36.87 -25.03
N THR A 65 -9.38 -37.65 -23.99
CA THR A 65 -9.86 -37.41 -22.63
C THR A 65 -8.65 -37.10 -21.78
N SER A 66 -8.63 -35.92 -21.17
CA SER A 66 -7.57 -35.48 -20.26
C SER A 66 -8.18 -35.15 -18.89
N THR A 67 -7.51 -35.59 -17.83
CA THR A 67 -7.90 -35.26 -16.46
C THR A 67 -6.95 -34.20 -15.92
N PHE A 68 -7.51 -33.12 -15.38
CA PHE A 68 -6.78 -32.12 -14.62
C PHE A 68 -7.15 -32.27 -13.15
N ASP A 69 -6.17 -32.20 -12.28
CA ASP A 69 -6.35 -32.24 -10.83
C ASP A 69 -5.40 -31.21 -10.19
N ASN A 70 -5.69 -30.81 -8.94
CA ASN A 70 -4.92 -29.81 -8.19
C ASN A 70 -4.78 -28.46 -8.92
N VAL A 71 -5.83 -28.04 -9.63
CA VAL A 71 -5.83 -26.77 -10.39
C VAL A 71 -5.93 -25.60 -9.41
N THR A 72 -4.92 -24.74 -9.44
CA THR A 72 -4.89 -23.50 -8.67
C THR A 72 -4.63 -22.31 -9.58
N VAL A 73 -5.29 -21.20 -9.26
CA VAL A 73 -5.10 -19.93 -9.93
C VAL A 73 -4.73 -18.93 -8.85
N SER A 74 -3.57 -18.29 -9.00
CA SER A 74 -3.13 -17.23 -8.11
C SER A 74 -2.80 -15.99 -8.92
N VAL A 75 -3.48 -14.90 -8.59
CA VAL A 75 -3.04 -13.56 -8.96
C VAL A 75 -2.24 -13.02 -7.78
N PRO A 76 -1.05 -12.44 -8.00
CA PRO A 76 -0.48 -11.56 -7.00
C PRO A 76 -1.51 -10.44 -6.81
N THR A 77 -2.19 -10.40 -5.66
CA THR A 77 -2.95 -9.21 -5.30
C THR A 77 -1.92 -8.10 -5.18
N GLY A 78 -1.98 -7.12 -6.08
CA GLY A 78 -1.19 -5.90 -5.91
C GLY A 78 -1.47 -5.27 -4.55
N PRO A 79 -0.65 -4.31 -4.11
CA PRO A 79 -0.84 -3.63 -2.85
C PRO A 79 -2.29 -3.17 -2.69
N THR A 80 -2.99 -3.69 -1.68
CA THR A 80 -4.38 -3.36 -1.37
C THR A 80 -4.40 -2.38 -0.20
N THR A 81 -5.15 -1.30 -0.34
CA THR A 81 -5.27 -0.34 0.75
C THR A 81 -6.22 -0.88 1.82
N VAL A 82 -5.71 -1.02 3.04
CA VAL A 82 -6.44 -1.54 4.22
C VAL A 82 -7.07 -0.39 5.01
N TYR A 83 -6.33 0.71 5.16
CA TYR A 83 -6.81 1.92 5.83
C TYR A 83 -6.48 3.17 5.01
N GLN A 84 -7.41 4.12 4.99
CA GLN A 84 -7.22 5.50 4.50
C GLN A 84 -8.06 6.41 5.41
N VAL A 85 -7.41 7.24 6.23
CA VAL A 85 -8.07 8.08 7.24
C VAL A 85 -7.73 9.54 7.03
N ASN A 86 -8.75 10.39 6.96
CA ASN A 86 -8.60 11.83 6.91
C ASN A 86 -8.42 12.40 8.32
N SER A 87 -7.19 12.70 8.72
CA SER A 87 -6.89 13.17 10.08
C SER A 87 -7.56 14.52 10.36
N GLY A 88 -8.35 14.57 11.43
CA GLY A 88 -9.12 15.73 11.87
C GLY A 88 -10.25 16.16 10.95
N GLY A 89 -10.57 15.39 9.91
CA GLY A 89 -11.55 15.76 8.88
C GLY A 89 -12.69 14.75 8.69
N PRO A 90 -13.73 15.15 7.92
CA PRO A 90 -14.79 14.26 7.49
C PRO A 90 -14.30 13.27 6.42
N ALA A 91 -15.16 12.32 6.04
CA ALA A 91 -14.85 11.39 4.95
C ALA A 91 -14.69 12.13 3.62
N VAL A 92 -13.66 11.75 2.86
CA VAL A 92 -13.34 12.27 1.54
C VAL A 92 -12.91 11.10 0.67
N THR A 93 -13.80 10.59 -0.19
CA THR A 93 -13.55 9.35 -0.95
C THR A 93 -12.18 9.37 -1.66
N PRO A 94 -11.32 8.35 -1.45
CA PRO A 94 -11.61 7.07 -0.77
C PRO A 94 -11.31 7.06 0.75
N PHE A 95 -10.86 8.16 1.34
CA PHE A 95 -10.53 8.27 2.76
C PHE A 95 -11.79 8.31 3.63
N ALA A 96 -11.78 7.49 4.68
CA ALA A 96 -12.77 7.55 5.75
C ALA A 96 -12.58 8.82 6.61
N ALA A 97 -13.61 9.18 7.38
CA ALA A 97 -13.52 10.24 8.38
C ALA A 97 -12.48 9.89 9.46
N ASP A 98 -12.05 10.89 10.21
CA ASP A 98 -11.07 10.71 11.28
C ASP A 98 -11.51 9.66 12.30
N ALA A 99 -10.62 8.70 12.57
CA ALA A 99 -10.87 7.55 13.42
C ALA A 99 -9.57 7.00 14.00
N PHE A 100 -9.67 6.10 14.99
CA PHE A 100 -8.53 5.39 15.61
C PHE A 100 -7.56 6.26 16.42
N PHE A 101 -7.84 7.55 16.58
CA PHE A 101 -6.98 8.47 17.30
C PHE A 101 -7.17 8.39 18.82
N SER A 102 -6.14 8.81 19.55
CA SER A 102 -6.20 9.16 20.96
C SER A 102 -5.53 10.51 21.19
N GLY A 103 -6.25 11.43 21.82
CA GLY A 103 -5.80 12.81 22.01
C GLY A 103 -5.81 13.65 20.73
N GLY A 104 -5.21 14.83 20.82
CA GLY A 104 -5.13 15.80 19.73
C GLY A 104 -6.40 16.63 19.54
N GLN A 105 -6.21 17.78 18.90
CA GLN A 105 -7.27 18.69 18.44
C GLN A 105 -7.37 18.64 16.92
N THR A 106 -8.42 19.23 16.37
CA THR A 106 -8.64 19.31 14.93
C THR A 106 -8.56 20.75 14.44
N ALA A 107 -7.98 20.97 13.26
CA ALA A 107 -8.02 22.24 12.55
C ALA A 107 -8.23 22.01 11.05
N SER A 108 -8.63 23.07 10.34
CA SER A 108 -8.85 23.00 8.90
C SER A 108 -8.59 24.35 8.23
N THR A 109 -8.38 24.31 6.92
CA THR A 109 -8.24 25.48 6.06
C THR A 109 -9.08 25.33 4.79
N THR A 110 -9.37 26.45 4.13
CA THR A 110 -9.96 26.47 2.78
C THR A 110 -8.93 26.80 1.70
N ALA A 111 -7.68 27.07 2.08
CA ALA A 111 -6.60 27.33 1.14
C ALA A 111 -6.34 26.13 0.24
N THR A 112 -6.03 26.37 -1.03
CA THR A 112 -5.59 25.33 -1.96
C THR A 112 -4.29 24.71 -1.46
N ILE A 113 -4.20 23.37 -1.50
CA ILE A 113 -2.98 22.64 -1.21
C ILE A 113 -2.36 22.16 -2.52
N ASP A 114 -1.09 22.49 -2.75
CA ASP A 114 -0.32 21.96 -3.86
C ASP A 114 0.01 20.47 -3.61
N THR A 115 -0.55 19.58 -4.42
CA THR A 115 -0.32 18.13 -4.35
C THR A 115 0.62 17.61 -5.44
N SER A 116 1.16 18.48 -6.29
CA SER A 116 1.82 18.06 -7.53
C SER A 116 3.16 17.34 -7.31
N ALA A 117 3.77 17.49 -6.13
CA ALA A 117 5.02 16.84 -5.77
C ALA A 117 4.84 15.43 -5.18
N VAL A 118 3.60 15.01 -4.91
CA VAL A 118 3.29 13.71 -4.32
C VAL A 118 2.82 12.73 -5.39
N THR A 119 3.49 11.59 -5.49
CA THR A 119 3.01 10.47 -6.32
C THR A 119 1.79 9.82 -5.67
N ASN A 120 0.71 9.62 -6.43
CA ASN A 120 -0.58 9.09 -5.95
C ASN A 120 -1.08 9.83 -4.69
N PRO A 121 -1.34 11.15 -4.77
CA PRO A 121 -1.73 11.93 -3.61
C PRO A 121 -3.13 11.52 -3.11
N ALA A 122 -3.39 11.76 -1.83
CA ALA A 122 -4.76 11.78 -1.34
C ALA A 122 -5.55 12.92 -2.01
N PRO A 123 -6.90 12.88 -1.99
CA PRO A 123 -7.69 14.05 -2.39
C PRO A 123 -7.24 15.31 -1.64
N MET A 124 -7.22 16.46 -2.31
CA MET A 124 -6.75 17.74 -1.73
C MET A 124 -7.39 18.05 -0.37
N ALA A 125 -8.68 17.73 -0.20
CA ALA A 125 -9.41 17.98 1.04
C ALA A 125 -8.86 17.20 2.25
N VAL A 126 -8.12 16.10 2.05
CA VAL A 126 -7.41 15.39 3.14
C VAL A 126 -6.26 16.25 3.67
N TYR A 127 -5.59 16.99 2.80
CA TYR A 127 -4.50 17.90 3.19
C TYR A 127 -4.99 19.24 3.75
N GLN A 128 -6.29 19.54 3.62
CA GLN A 128 -6.93 20.75 4.16
C GLN A 128 -7.39 20.60 5.61
N THR A 129 -7.37 19.38 6.15
CA THR A 129 -7.68 19.09 7.55
C THR A 129 -6.45 18.53 8.26
N GLU A 130 -6.45 18.68 9.58
CA GLU A 130 -5.42 18.11 10.42
C GLU A 130 -5.95 17.66 11.77
N ARG A 131 -5.35 16.57 12.29
CA ARG A 131 -5.25 16.35 13.72
C ARG A 131 -3.89 16.85 14.18
N TRP A 132 -3.85 17.68 15.20
CA TRP A 132 -2.63 18.24 15.75
C TRP A 132 -2.60 18.10 17.27
N GLY A 133 -1.41 18.28 17.85
CA GLY A 133 -1.17 18.08 19.28
C GLY A 133 -2.02 18.95 20.19
N GLY A 134 -2.15 18.50 21.44
CA GLY A 134 -2.95 19.15 22.49
C GLY A 134 -4.11 18.28 22.97
N ASP A 135 -4.35 18.26 24.28
CA ASP A 135 -5.68 17.92 24.81
C ASP A 135 -6.41 19.22 25.18
N ALA A 136 -7.66 19.14 25.64
CA ALA A 136 -8.42 20.35 26.01
C ALA A 136 -7.74 21.20 27.11
N ASN A 137 -6.69 20.68 27.76
CA ASN A 137 -6.09 21.23 28.97
C ASN A 137 -4.59 21.51 28.86
N SER A 138 -3.91 21.12 27.77
CA SER A 138 -2.47 21.26 27.59
C SER A 138 -2.06 21.32 26.11
N ASN A 139 -1.23 22.30 25.77
CA ASN A 139 -0.68 22.49 24.42
C ASN A 139 0.79 22.96 24.56
N PRO A 140 1.78 22.31 23.90
CA PRO A 140 1.69 21.17 22.97
C PRO A 140 1.73 19.80 23.67
N ALA A 141 0.84 18.88 23.27
CA ALA A 141 0.75 17.51 23.79
C ALA A 141 0.81 16.47 22.65
N PRO A 142 1.31 15.24 22.90
CA PRO A 142 1.33 14.17 21.90
C PRO A 142 -0.07 13.65 21.59
N PHE A 143 -0.21 12.97 20.45
CA PHE A 143 -1.39 12.17 20.10
C PHE A 143 -0.96 10.92 19.34
N SER A 144 -1.86 9.96 19.19
CA SER A 144 -1.57 8.72 18.45
C SER A 144 -2.75 8.25 17.61
N TYR A 145 -2.47 7.32 16.70
CA TYR A 145 -3.44 6.49 15.97
C TYR A 145 -3.12 5.01 16.20
N THR A 146 -4.13 4.19 16.52
CA THR A 146 -3.98 2.74 16.69
C THR A 146 -4.92 1.99 15.74
N PHE A 147 -4.37 1.46 14.66
CA PHE A 147 -5.11 0.74 13.64
C PHE A 147 -5.24 -0.75 14.03
N PRO A 148 -6.46 -1.27 14.25
CA PRO A 148 -6.67 -2.66 14.69
C PRO A 148 -6.83 -3.63 13.51
N ASN A 149 -7.09 -4.91 13.82
CA ASN A 149 -7.56 -5.93 12.87
C ASN A 149 -6.65 -6.16 11.65
N LEU A 150 -5.35 -5.90 11.80
CA LEU A 150 -4.33 -6.28 10.83
C LEU A 150 -3.86 -7.70 11.11
N THR A 151 -3.31 -8.38 10.11
CA THR A 151 -2.74 -9.72 10.26
C THR A 151 -1.47 -9.63 11.11
N PRO A 152 -1.41 -10.21 12.33
CA PRO A 152 -0.24 -10.10 13.20
C PRO A 152 1.03 -10.58 12.49
N GLY A 153 2.11 -9.81 12.59
CA GLY A 153 3.40 -10.11 11.96
C GLY A 153 3.46 -9.87 10.45
N ALA A 154 2.35 -9.60 9.76
CA ALA A 154 2.37 -9.23 8.35
C ALA A 154 2.99 -7.85 8.15
N SER A 155 3.69 -7.67 7.03
CA SER A 155 4.29 -6.40 6.64
C SER A 155 3.30 -5.53 5.87
N TYR A 156 3.35 -4.23 6.12
CA TYR A 156 2.53 -3.21 5.49
C TYR A 156 3.38 -2.01 5.08
N THR A 157 2.94 -1.33 4.03
CA THR A 157 3.40 0.01 3.67
C THR A 157 2.50 1.04 4.35
N MET A 158 3.09 1.90 5.17
CA MET A 158 2.41 3.07 5.73
C MET A 158 2.76 4.31 4.92
N ARG A 159 1.75 5.12 4.60
CA ARG A 159 1.92 6.45 4.01
C ARG A 159 1.38 7.48 5.01
N LEU A 160 2.25 8.39 5.45
CA LEU A 160 1.89 9.47 6.36
C LEU A 160 1.78 10.76 5.54
N HIS A 161 0.59 11.36 5.52
CA HIS A 161 0.26 12.54 4.71
C HIS A 161 0.33 13.80 5.56
N PHE A 162 1.02 14.81 5.04
CA PHE A 162 1.19 16.11 5.68
C PHE A 162 1.02 17.25 4.69
N ALA A 163 0.50 18.37 5.17
CA ALA A 163 0.67 19.69 4.58
C ALA A 163 0.73 20.71 5.73
N GLU A 164 1.66 21.65 5.75
CA GLU A 164 1.65 22.70 6.79
C GLU A 164 0.64 23.77 6.39
N ILE A 165 -0.42 23.94 7.18
CA ILE A 165 -1.56 24.81 6.88
C ILE A 165 -1.70 25.98 7.88
N PHE A 166 -0.83 26.04 8.89
CA PHE A 166 -0.84 27.09 9.91
C PHE A 166 0.43 27.94 9.85
N TRP A 167 1.60 27.30 9.89
CA TRP A 167 2.88 27.99 9.81
C TRP A 167 3.31 28.26 8.36
N THR A 168 4.16 29.26 8.16
CA THR A 168 4.56 29.70 6.81
C THR A 168 6.06 29.61 6.57
N THR A 169 6.85 29.38 7.62
CA THR A 169 8.30 29.41 7.56
C THR A 169 8.89 28.13 8.13
N VAL A 170 9.97 27.64 7.50
CA VAL A 170 10.79 26.55 8.00
C VAL A 170 11.20 26.82 9.45
N GLY A 171 11.08 25.79 10.28
CA GLY A 171 11.54 25.75 11.65
C GLY A 171 10.50 26.08 12.70
N GLN A 172 9.31 26.55 12.29
CA GLN A 172 8.24 26.90 13.22
C GLN A 172 7.54 25.67 13.81
N ARG A 173 7.54 24.54 13.09
CA ARG A 173 7.07 23.25 13.58
C ARG A 173 8.11 22.17 13.32
N LYS A 174 8.50 21.47 14.38
CA LYS A 174 9.42 20.33 14.37
C LYS A 174 8.95 19.29 15.38
N PHE A 175 8.50 18.14 14.89
CA PHE A 175 7.92 17.08 15.72
C PHE A 175 8.50 15.71 15.38
N ASN A 176 8.29 14.73 16.25
CA ASN A 176 8.73 13.36 16.00
C ASN A 176 7.54 12.47 15.65
N VAL A 177 7.82 11.41 14.88
CA VAL A 177 6.85 10.34 14.60
C VAL A 177 7.49 9.00 14.88
N ALA A 178 6.78 8.13 15.59
CA ALA A 178 7.16 6.75 15.81
C ALA A 178 6.07 5.80 15.32
N ILE A 179 6.47 4.66 14.75
CA ILE A 179 5.60 3.57 14.34
C ILE A 179 5.95 2.35 15.18
N ASN A 180 4.97 1.80 15.90
CA ASN A 180 5.15 0.71 16.87
C ASN A 180 6.29 0.97 17.88
N GLY A 181 6.42 2.23 18.32
CA GLY A 181 7.45 2.66 19.26
C GLY A 181 8.82 2.95 18.62
N THR A 182 9.05 2.57 17.37
CA THR A 182 10.27 2.91 16.63
C THR A 182 10.14 4.29 16.01
N GLN A 183 11.01 5.22 16.38
CA GLN A 183 11.02 6.56 15.79
C GLN A 183 11.44 6.50 14.31
N VAL A 184 10.56 7.00 13.43
CA VAL A 184 10.75 7.02 11.98
C VAL A 184 11.01 8.43 11.44
N LEU A 185 10.56 9.46 12.16
CA LEU A 185 10.82 10.86 11.85
C LEU A 185 11.30 11.58 13.12
N THR A 186 12.35 12.38 12.97
CA THR A 186 12.97 13.14 14.07
C THR A 186 12.97 14.62 13.75
N ASN A 187 12.37 15.46 14.59
CA ASN A 187 12.24 16.91 14.39
C ASN A 187 11.77 17.28 12.97
N PHE A 188 10.82 16.52 12.46
CA PHE A 188 10.28 16.66 11.11
C PHE A 188 9.60 18.01 10.95
N ASP A 189 10.02 18.69 9.90
CA ASP A 189 9.57 20.00 9.49
C ASP A 189 8.91 19.87 8.12
N ILE A 190 7.59 20.01 8.10
CA ILE A 190 6.79 19.77 6.90
C ILE A 190 7.16 20.78 5.80
N ILE A 191 7.43 22.05 6.15
CA ILE A 191 7.77 23.08 5.15
C ILE A 191 9.15 22.79 4.57
N ALA A 192 10.13 22.40 5.41
CA ALA A 192 11.47 22.05 4.93
C ALA A 192 11.41 20.85 3.97
N ALA A 193 10.58 19.87 4.27
CA ALA A 193 10.47 18.64 3.48
C ALA A 193 9.64 18.84 2.19
N ALA A 194 8.50 19.54 2.27
CA ALA A 194 7.61 19.81 1.12
C ALA A 194 8.13 20.95 0.22
N GLY A 195 8.95 21.85 0.77
CA GLY A 195 9.51 23.02 0.12
C GLY A 195 8.66 24.30 0.22
N ALA A 196 7.46 24.23 0.81
CA ALA A 196 6.58 25.39 1.05
C ALA A 196 5.47 25.05 2.06
N ALA A 197 4.84 26.07 2.65
CA ALA A 197 3.53 25.93 3.29
C ALA A 197 2.44 25.68 2.25
N ASN A 198 1.30 25.11 2.67
CA ASN A 198 0.20 24.68 1.80
C ASN A 198 0.65 23.76 0.65
N LYS A 199 1.66 22.93 0.90
CA LYS A 199 2.16 21.93 -0.05
C LYS A 199 2.19 20.57 0.62
N ALA A 200 1.67 19.58 -0.08
CA ALA A 200 1.59 18.22 0.41
C ALA A 200 2.95 17.53 0.35
N ILE A 201 3.20 16.68 1.33
CA ILE A 201 4.27 15.68 1.33
C ILE A 201 3.75 14.37 1.93
N VAL A 202 4.31 13.26 1.46
CA VAL A 202 4.01 11.92 1.97
C VAL A 202 5.30 11.23 2.33
N GLU A 203 5.41 10.80 3.59
CA GLU A 203 6.50 9.97 4.08
C GLU A 203 6.06 8.52 4.14
N GLN A 204 6.86 7.61 3.57
CA GLN A 204 6.49 6.21 3.43
C GLN A 204 7.43 5.30 4.23
N PHE A 205 6.84 4.37 4.99
CA PHE A 205 7.58 3.45 5.84
C PHE A 205 7.06 2.03 5.69
N MET A 206 7.96 1.05 5.77
CA MET A 206 7.60 -0.35 5.94
C MET A 206 7.51 -0.64 7.44
N THR A 207 6.45 -1.33 7.85
CA THR A 207 6.30 -1.80 9.23
C THR A 207 5.59 -3.14 9.28
N THR A 208 5.56 -3.76 10.44
CA THR A 208 4.79 -4.99 10.69
C THR A 208 3.68 -4.72 11.69
N ALA A 209 2.53 -5.39 11.54
CA ALA A 209 1.54 -5.39 12.60
C ALA A 209 2.10 -6.12 13.83
N ASN A 210 1.87 -5.56 15.02
CA ASN A 210 2.30 -6.16 16.27
C ASN A 210 1.55 -7.48 16.55
N SER A 211 1.92 -8.16 17.65
CA SER A 211 1.31 -9.45 18.03
C SER A 211 -0.20 -9.38 18.29
N SER A 212 -0.75 -8.18 18.53
CA SER A 212 -2.18 -7.93 18.69
C SER A 212 -2.89 -7.56 17.38
N GLY A 213 -2.19 -7.63 16.24
CA GLY A 213 -2.76 -7.25 14.95
C GLY A 213 -2.98 -5.74 14.82
N GLN A 214 -2.08 -4.95 15.41
CA GLN A 214 -2.18 -3.49 15.39
C GLN A 214 -0.94 -2.82 14.81
N ILE A 215 -1.14 -1.63 14.24
CA ILE A 215 -0.08 -0.68 13.97
C ILE A 215 -0.40 0.60 14.75
N VAL A 216 0.56 1.06 15.55
CA VAL A 216 0.44 2.28 16.37
C VAL A 216 1.34 3.35 15.80
N VAL A 217 0.78 4.51 15.45
CA VAL A 217 1.53 5.70 15.04
C VAL A 217 1.44 6.73 16.17
N SER A 218 2.58 7.14 16.71
CA SER A 218 2.65 8.13 17.77
C SER A 218 3.33 9.39 17.26
N TYR A 219 2.70 10.53 17.50
CA TYR A 219 3.24 11.83 17.16
C TYR A 219 3.57 12.59 18.45
N THR A 220 4.82 12.99 18.62
CA THR A 220 5.30 13.64 19.84
C THR A 220 5.94 14.99 19.56
N VAL A 221 5.91 15.86 20.57
CA VAL A 221 6.54 17.18 20.52
C VAL A 221 8.04 17.02 20.26
N GLY A 222 8.55 17.75 19.28
CA GLY A 222 9.98 17.83 18.98
C GLY A 222 10.54 19.19 19.40
N ALA A 223 11.44 19.72 18.59
CA ALA A 223 12.14 20.97 18.89
C ALA A 223 11.26 22.24 18.77
N ALA A 224 10.09 22.18 18.11
CA ALA A 224 9.22 23.35 17.94
C ALA A 224 7.74 22.97 17.72
N ASP A 225 6.85 23.64 18.46
CA ASP A 225 5.39 23.54 18.33
C ASP A 225 4.82 22.11 18.43
N ALA A 226 3.53 21.95 18.14
CA ALA A 226 2.82 20.68 18.27
C ALA A 226 3.10 19.72 17.09
N PRO A 227 2.99 18.39 17.28
CA PRO A 227 2.90 17.46 16.15
C PRO A 227 1.60 17.66 15.36
N LYS A 228 1.57 17.20 14.10
CA LYS A 228 0.31 17.10 13.33
C LYS A 228 0.30 15.98 12.30
N SER A 229 -0.89 15.63 11.82
CA SER A 229 -1.17 14.67 10.74
C SER A 229 -2.31 15.18 9.88
N SER A 230 -2.22 15.03 8.56
CA SER A 230 -3.32 15.33 7.62
C SER A 230 -4.05 14.06 7.14
N GLY A 231 -3.34 12.94 7.01
CA GLY A 231 -3.97 11.66 6.71
C GLY A 231 -3.00 10.49 6.82
N ILE A 232 -3.55 9.28 6.89
CA ILE A 232 -2.77 8.05 7.04
C ILE A 232 -3.34 6.98 6.11
N GLU A 233 -2.46 6.29 5.38
CA GLU A 233 -2.79 5.06 4.65
C GLU A 233 -1.98 3.86 5.16
N ILE A 234 -2.59 2.69 5.14
CA ILE A 234 -1.93 1.39 5.38
C ILE A 234 -2.28 0.48 4.22
N ILE A 235 -1.26 -0.07 3.57
CA ILE A 235 -1.38 -0.83 2.33
C ILE A 235 -0.67 -2.18 2.51
N THR A 236 -1.26 -3.28 2.02
CA THR A 236 -0.60 -4.59 2.01
C THR A 236 0.61 -4.58 1.09
N ASN A 237 1.67 -5.30 1.46
CA ASN A 237 2.84 -5.47 0.60
C ASN A 237 2.69 -6.65 -0.37
#